data_AF-A0A819U635-F1
#
_entry.id   AF-A0A819U635-F1
#
_cell.length_a   1.000
_cell.length_b   1.000
_cell.length_c   1.000
_cell.angle_alpha   90.00
_cell.angle_beta   90.00
_cell.angle_gamma   90.00
#
_symmetry.space_group_name_H-M   'P 1'
#
loop_
_entity.id
_entity.type
_entity.pdbx_description
1 polymer ?
#
loop_
_entity_poly.entity_id
_entity_poly.type
_entity_poly.pdbx_seq_one_letter_code
_entity_poly.pdbx_strand_id
1 'polypeptide(L)'
;TWARSDSEAPLTGLRSDSVRRLDVIRFYFNGQIYHFDEKECIQLSRSPLGIQCEVLLITVKNRKNILHLINNMKNLRSLFVHSIDHYWPENGSVSSAMDGLVQWLYEQLPSTSTVTKSQTDSFGIHIWIR
;
A
#
# COMPACT_ATOMS: atom_id res chain seq x y z
N THR A 1 -9.78 -2.36 -50.63
CA THR A 1 -10.53 -1.68 -49.57
C THR A 1 -10.34 -2.48 -48.30
N TRP A 2 -9.32 -2.15 -47.50
CA TRP A 2 -8.98 -2.89 -46.29
C TRP A 2 -9.64 -2.20 -45.10
N ALA A 3 -10.62 -2.87 -44.48
CA ALA A 3 -11.22 -2.46 -43.22
C ALA A 3 -10.28 -2.89 -42.09
N ARG A 4 -9.65 -1.93 -41.43
CA ARG A 4 -8.99 -2.13 -40.14
C ARG A 4 -10.08 -2.07 -39.08
N SER A 5 -10.42 -3.24 -38.53
CA SER A 5 -11.23 -3.34 -37.33
C SER A 5 -10.28 -3.45 -36.15
N ASP A 6 -9.72 -2.32 -35.73
CA ASP A 6 -8.97 -2.21 -34.48
C ASP A 6 -9.99 -2.04 -33.35
N SER A 7 -10.54 -3.16 -32.87
CA SER A 7 -11.19 -3.23 -31.57
C SER A 7 -10.12 -3.26 -30.47
N GLU A 8 -9.36 -2.17 -30.36
CA GLU A 8 -8.59 -1.85 -29.17
C GLU A 8 -9.36 -0.77 -28.43
N ALA A 9 -10.18 -1.18 -27.46
CA ALA A 9 -10.61 -0.26 -26.41
C ALA A 9 -10.00 -0.71 -25.09
N PRO A 10 -8.78 -0.25 -24.74
CA PRO A 10 -8.34 -0.26 -23.36
C PRO A 10 -8.15 1.19 -22.89
N LEU A 11 -9.09 1.66 -22.07
CA LEU A 11 -8.83 2.62 -21.00
C LEU A 11 -8.36 4.06 -21.38
N THR A 12 -8.42 4.47 -22.65
CA THR A 12 -7.93 5.80 -23.08
C THR A 12 -8.89 6.97 -22.77
N GLY A 13 -10.05 6.69 -22.17
CA GLY A 13 -11.11 7.69 -21.94
C GLY A 13 -11.19 8.30 -20.54
N LEU A 14 -10.44 7.79 -19.55
CA LEU A 14 -10.43 8.38 -18.21
C LEU A 14 -9.37 9.48 -18.15
N ARG A 15 -9.73 10.70 -18.54
CA ARG A 15 -9.10 11.90 -17.96
C ARG A 15 -9.50 11.91 -16.49
N SER A 16 -8.79 11.12 -15.70
CA SER A 16 -9.05 10.93 -14.29
C SER A 16 -8.92 12.28 -13.60
N ASP A 17 -10.01 12.76 -13.01
CA ASP A 17 -9.89 13.60 -11.82
C ASP A 17 -8.86 12.93 -10.92
N SER A 18 -7.84 13.67 -10.48
CA SER A 18 -6.66 13.12 -9.80
C SER A 18 -7.07 12.08 -8.75
N VAL A 19 -6.79 10.79 -8.98
CA VAL A 19 -7.08 9.77 -7.97
C VAL A 19 -6.02 9.90 -6.90
N ARG A 20 -6.30 10.77 -5.93
CA ARG A 20 -5.42 11.06 -4.80
C ARG A 20 -5.48 9.99 -3.73
N ARG A 21 -6.54 9.17 -3.72
CA ARG A 21 -6.73 8.11 -2.74
C ARG A 21 -6.96 6.77 -3.43
N LEU A 22 -6.13 5.79 -3.08
CA LEU A 22 -6.30 4.40 -3.45
C LEU A 22 -6.58 3.58 -2.21
N ASP A 23 -7.74 2.93 -2.20
CA ASP A 23 -8.12 2.00 -1.14
C ASP A 23 -8.17 0.59 -1.69
N VAL A 24 -7.14 -0.19 -1.35
CA VAL A 24 -7.02 -1.61 -1.71
C VAL A 24 -6.90 -2.48 -0.46
N ILE A 25 -7.32 -1.96 0.69
CA ILE A 25 -7.46 -2.74 1.92
C ILE A 25 -8.69 -3.63 1.80
N ARG A 26 -8.58 -4.86 2.31
CA ARG A 26 -9.67 -5.86 2.31
C ARG A 26 -10.19 -6.16 0.90
N PHE A 27 -9.33 -6.06 -0.13
CA PHE A 27 -9.63 -6.66 -1.42
C PHE A 27 -9.74 -8.17 -1.22
N TYR A 28 -10.89 -8.75 -1.54
CA TYR A 28 -11.09 -10.20 -1.43
C TYR A 28 -10.82 -10.85 -2.78
N PHE A 29 -9.90 -11.80 -2.81
CA PHE A 29 -9.66 -12.65 -3.97
C PHE A 29 -9.84 -14.10 -3.55
N ASN A 30 -10.72 -14.83 -4.24
CA ASN A 30 -11.08 -16.22 -3.91
C ASN A 30 -11.50 -16.43 -2.43
N GLY A 31 -12.25 -15.46 -1.87
CA GLY A 31 -12.75 -15.55 -0.50
C GLY A 31 -11.72 -15.28 0.60
N GLN A 32 -10.49 -14.88 0.25
CA GLN A 32 -9.44 -14.50 1.20
C GLN A 32 -9.07 -13.03 1.05
N ILE A 33 -8.62 -12.43 2.14
CA ILE A 33 -8.02 -11.09 2.10
C ILE A 33 -6.77 -11.19 1.23
N TYR A 34 -6.73 -10.38 0.20
CA TYR A 34 -5.61 -10.32 -0.71
C TYR A 34 -4.48 -9.49 -0.12
N HIS A 35 -3.27 -9.99 -0.28
CA HIS A 35 -2.05 -9.38 0.23
C HIS A 35 -1.12 -9.11 -0.94
N PHE A 36 -0.78 -7.84 -1.16
CA PHE A 36 0.12 -7.43 -2.22
C PHE A 36 1.52 -7.96 -1.94
N ASP A 37 2.04 -8.75 -2.89
CA ASP A 37 3.42 -9.19 -2.90
C ASP A 37 4.36 -8.11 -3.45
N GLU A 38 5.65 -8.43 -3.52
CA GLU A 38 6.68 -7.50 -4.00
C GLU A 38 6.42 -7.06 -5.46
N LYS A 39 6.09 -8.00 -6.36
CA LYS A 39 5.89 -7.70 -7.78
C LYS A 39 4.69 -6.79 -7.98
N GLU A 40 3.61 -7.07 -7.24
CA GLU A 40 2.39 -6.28 -7.28
C GLU A 40 2.60 -4.88 -6.71
N CYS A 41 3.39 -4.74 -5.64
CA CYS A 41 3.78 -3.42 -5.11
C CYS A 41 4.63 -2.62 -6.12
N ILE A 42 5.54 -3.28 -6.84
CA ILE A 42 6.34 -2.67 -7.91
C ILE A 42 5.45 -2.23 -9.07
N GLN A 43 4.48 -3.04 -9.47
CA GLN A 43 3.55 -2.70 -10.54
C GLN A 43 2.65 -1.53 -10.12
N LEU A 44 2.14 -1.54 -8.89
CA LEU A 44 1.34 -0.47 -8.34
C LEU A 44 2.11 0.85 -8.32
N SER A 45 3.34 0.86 -7.80
CA SER A 45 4.17 2.08 -7.70
C SER A 45 4.51 2.72 -9.05
N ARG A 46 4.50 1.93 -10.12
CA ARG A 46 4.74 2.36 -11.51
C ARG A 46 3.46 2.67 -12.30
N SER A 47 2.30 2.28 -11.78
CA SER A 47 1.03 2.49 -12.47
C SER A 47 0.63 3.97 -12.47
N PRO A 48 -0.17 4.44 -13.44
CA PRO A 48 -0.70 5.80 -13.44
C PRO A 48 -1.42 6.17 -12.14
N LEU A 49 -2.15 5.21 -11.57
CA LEU A 49 -2.83 5.35 -10.28
C LEU A 49 -1.84 5.53 -9.13
N GLY A 50 -0.83 4.66 -9.04
CA GLY A 50 0.18 4.76 -7.98
C GLY A 50 1.03 6.03 -8.09
N ILE A 51 1.32 6.49 -9.30
CA ILE A 51 2.05 7.75 -9.53
C ILE A 51 1.25 8.95 -9.02
N GLN A 52 -0.07 8.98 -9.17
CA GLN A 52 -0.92 10.10 -8.75
C GLN A 52 -1.41 9.99 -7.30
N CYS A 53 -1.21 8.83 -6.66
CA CYS A 53 -1.73 8.55 -5.34
C CYS A 53 -1.02 9.35 -4.25
N GLU A 54 -1.80 10.07 -3.43
CA GLU A 54 -1.35 10.78 -2.23
C GLU A 54 -1.68 9.99 -0.95
N VAL A 55 -2.74 9.19 -0.97
CA VAL A 55 -3.25 8.41 0.18
C VAL A 55 -3.45 6.97 -0.24
N LEU A 56 -2.60 6.06 0.24
CA LEU A 56 -2.71 4.64 -0.03
C LEU A 56 -3.15 3.88 1.21
N LEU A 57 -4.18 3.06 1.07
CA LEU A 57 -4.59 2.06 2.03
C LEU A 57 -4.30 0.70 1.39
N ILE A 58 -3.38 -0.10 1.98
CA ILE A 58 -2.96 -1.38 1.39
C ILE A 58 -2.67 -2.47 2.42
N THR A 59 -2.83 -3.74 2.03
CA THR A 59 -2.33 -4.88 2.78
C THR A 59 -1.20 -5.55 2.02
N VAL A 60 -0.03 -5.74 2.64
CA VAL A 60 1.19 -6.26 2.00
C VAL A 60 1.67 -7.55 2.67
N LYS A 61 2.29 -8.42 1.87
CA LYS A 61 2.90 -9.66 2.39
C LYS A 61 4.12 -9.42 3.26
N ASN A 62 4.96 -8.45 2.91
CA ASN A 62 6.26 -8.23 3.56
C ASN A 62 6.45 -6.77 3.96
N ARG A 63 7.02 -6.51 5.13
CA ARG A 63 7.32 -5.16 5.64
C ARG A 63 8.24 -4.36 4.72
N LYS A 64 9.14 -5.01 3.97
CA LYS A 64 10.00 -4.34 2.98
C LYS A 64 9.21 -3.74 1.82
N ASN A 65 8.04 -4.28 1.51
CA ASN A 65 7.16 -3.70 0.48
C ASN A 65 6.64 -2.33 0.91
N ILE A 66 6.52 -2.06 2.21
CA ILE A 66 6.17 -0.74 2.76
C ILE A 66 7.22 0.28 2.30
N LEU A 67 8.50 -0.02 2.50
CA LEU A 67 9.60 0.86 2.09
C LEU A 67 9.65 1.03 0.58
N HIS A 68 9.39 -0.04 -0.19
CA HIS A 68 9.33 0.06 -1.64
C HIS A 68 8.27 1.06 -2.09
N LEU A 69 7.05 0.97 -1.54
CA LEU A 69 5.95 1.88 -1.88
C LEU A 69 6.29 3.32 -1.52
N ILE A 70 6.80 3.57 -0.30
CA ILE A 70 7.20 4.90 0.17
C ILE A 70 8.27 5.52 -0.73
N ASN A 71 9.28 4.74 -1.12
CA ASN A 71 10.41 5.26 -1.90
C ASN A 71 10.07 5.50 -3.38
N ASN A 72 9.06 4.82 -3.93
CA ASN A 72 8.77 4.88 -5.36
C ASN A 72 7.51 5.69 -5.71
N MET A 73 6.56 5.81 -4.78
CA MET A 73 5.34 6.61 -4.97
C MET A 73 5.58 8.05 -4.52
N LYS A 74 6.19 8.87 -5.38
CA LYS A 74 6.68 10.22 -5.04
C LYS A 74 5.62 11.20 -4.51
N ASN A 75 4.36 10.99 -4.86
CA ASN A 75 3.26 11.85 -4.41
C ASN A 75 2.61 11.33 -3.13
N LEU A 76 3.02 10.17 -2.61
CA LEU A 76 2.44 9.55 -1.43
C LEU A 76 2.72 10.40 -0.18
N ARG A 77 1.65 10.82 0.49
CA ARG A 77 1.64 11.62 1.73
C ARG A 77 1.15 10.84 2.93
N SER A 78 0.33 9.83 2.70
CA SER A 78 -0.28 9.02 3.75
C SER A 78 -0.35 7.57 3.30
N LEU A 79 0.23 6.68 4.09
CA LEU A 79 0.17 5.23 3.88
C LEU A 79 -0.45 4.59 5.12
N PHE A 80 -1.61 3.97 4.95
CA PHE A 80 -2.16 3.07 5.94
C PHE A 80 -1.91 1.64 5.46
N VAL A 81 -1.20 0.85 6.26
CA VAL A 81 -0.71 -0.45 5.83
C VAL A 81 -0.91 -1.53 6.88
N HIS A 82 -1.35 -2.69 6.40
CA HIS A 82 -1.37 -3.94 7.13
C HIS A 82 -0.25 -4.84 6.59
N SER A 83 0.60 -5.38 7.46
CA SER A 83 1.67 -6.29 7.06
C SER A 83 1.50 -7.64 7.75
N ILE A 84 1.63 -8.72 6.99
CA ILE A 84 1.39 -10.10 7.50
C ILE A 84 2.67 -10.90 7.77
N ASP A 85 3.86 -10.41 7.41
CA ASP A 85 5.13 -11.10 7.69
C ASP A 85 5.59 -10.98 9.15
N HIS A 86 4.84 -10.25 9.97
CA HIS A 86 5.02 -10.26 11.41
C HIS A 86 4.11 -11.34 11.96
N TYR A 87 4.74 -12.48 12.31
CA TYR A 87 4.09 -13.54 13.05
C TYR A 87 3.48 -12.93 14.32
N TRP A 88 2.17 -12.85 14.36
CA TRP A 88 1.42 -12.43 15.55
C TRP A 88 1.47 -13.61 16.51
N PRO A 89 2.21 -13.56 17.62
CA PRO A 89 2.28 -14.69 18.51
C PRO A 89 0.88 -14.99 19.05
N GLU A 90 0.38 -16.22 18.88
CA GLU A 90 -0.93 -16.67 19.39
C GLU A 90 -1.09 -16.42 20.91
N ASN A 91 0.04 -16.31 21.62
CA ASN A 91 0.10 -16.22 23.09
C ASN A 91 0.74 -14.92 23.60
N GLY A 92 1.08 -13.96 22.72
CA GLY A 92 1.80 -12.74 23.06
C GLY A 92 1.02 -11.51 22.63
N SER A 93 1.06 -10.44 23.44
CA SER A 93 0.22 -9.27 23.18
C SER A 93 0.52 -8.69 21.79
N VAL A 94 -0.55 -8.50 21.01
CA VAL A 94 -0.55 -7.82 19.70
C VAL A 94 0.25 -6.51 19.74
N SER A 95 0.33 -5.87 20.92
CA SER A 95 1.17 -4.69 21.15
C SER A 95 2.63 -4.93 20.81
N SER A 96 3.25 -6.00 21.32
CA SER A 96 4.70 -6.21 21.22
C SER A 96 5.19 -6.46 19.79
N ALA A 97 4.41 -7.17 18.96
CA ALA A 97 4.75 -7.39 17.56
C ALA A 97 4.61 -6.10 16.73
N MET A 98 3.57 -5.30 17.02
CA MET A 98 3.43 -3.97 16.42
C MET A 98 4.49 -2.99 16.89
N ASP A 99 4.92 -3.07 18.15
CA ASP A 99 6.01 -2.25 18.67
C ASP A 99 7.30 -2.51 17.87
N GLY A 100 7.58 -3.78 17.53
CA GLY A 100 8.72 -4.15 16.69
C GLY A 100 8.65 -3.60 15.26
N LEU A 101 7.48 -3.66 14.61
CA LEU A 101 7.32 -3.09 13.26
C LEU A 101 7.41 -1.55 13.28
N VAL A 102 6.77 -0.91 14.25
CA VAL A 102 6.82 0.55 14.42
C VAL A 102 8.26 1.01 14.67
N GLN A 103 8.98 0.33 15.56
CA GLN A 103 10.38 0.61 15.83
C GLN A 103 11.24 0.44 14.58
N TRP A 104 11.06 -0.66 13.85
CA TRP A 104 11.75 -0.88 12.57
C TRP A 104 11.44 0.22 11.55
N LEU A 105 10.19 0.69 11.45
CA LEU A 105 9.84 1.79 10.55
C LEU A 105 10.52 3.10 10.95
N TYR A 106 10.63 3.41 12.26
CA TYR A 106 11.37 4.58 12.72
C TYR A 106 12.85 4.54 12.35
N GLU A 107 13.46 3.35 12.29
CA GLU A 107 14.87 3.19 11.90
C GLU A 107 15.08 3.31 10.38
N GLN A 108 14.06 2.99 9.58
CA GLN A 108 14.16 2.96 8.12
C GLN A 108 13.66 4.24 7.44
N LEU A 109 12.77 4.98 8.09
CA LEU A 109 12.13 6.16 7.51
C LEU A 109 12.86 7.45 7.89
N PRO A 110 12.82 8.49 7.04
CA PRO A 110 13.29 9.81 7.40
C PRO A 110 12.56 10.34 8.65
N SER A 111 13.27 11.09 9.48
CA SER A 111 12.70 11.71 10.71
C SER A 111 11.56 12.69 10.46
N THR A 112 11.35 13.10 9.21
CA THR A 112 10.20 13.90 8.78
C THR A 112 8.90 13.11 8.69
N SER A 113 8.99 11.77 8.66
CA SER A 113 7.84 10.87 8.62
C SER A 113 7.29 10.63 10.03
N THR A 114 5.98 10.46 10.15
CA THR A 114 5.33 10.11 11.42
C THR A 114 4.68 8.76 11.31
N VAL A 115 5.03 7.83 12.20
CA VAL A 115 4.46 6.48 12.26
C VAL A 115 3.52 6.42 13.46
N THR A 116 2.28 5.99 13.26
CA THR A 116 1.28 5.84 14.32
C THR A 116 0.57 4.51 14.19
N LYS A 117 0.22 3.91 15.32
CA LYS A 117 -0.68 2.74 15.34
C LYS A 117 -2.11 3.21 15.10
N SER A 118 -2.86 2.47 14.29
CA SER A 118 -4.29 2.73 14.13
C SER A 118 -5.02 2.45 15.44
N GLN A 119 -5.84 3.40 15.89
CA GLN A 119 -6.68 3.24 17.08
C GLN A 119 -7.94 2.42 16.81
N THR A 120 -8.34 2.31 15.54
CA THR A 120 -9.60 1.69 15.11
C THR A 120 -9.41 0.31 14.47
N ASP A 121 -8.20 0.00 14.02
CA ASP A 121 -7.84 -1.29 13.43
C ASP A 121 -6.58 -1.80 14.13
N SER A 122 -6.73 -2.86 14.93
CA SER A 122 -5.68 -3.35 15.83
C SER A 122 -4.41 -3.83 15.14
N PHE A 123 -4.41 -3.91 13.81
CA PHE A 123 -3.32 -4.45 13.00
C PHE A 123 -2.79 -3.48 11.93
N GLY A 124 -3.33 -2.25 11.89
CA GLY A 124 -2.95 -1.24 10.92
C GLY A 124 -1.94 -0.22 11.45
N ILE A 125 -0.98 0.14 10.61
CA ILE A 125 -0.03 1.24 10.86
C ILE A 125 -0.33 2.37 9.88
N HIS A 126 -0.38 3.58 10.40
CA HIS A 126 -0.51 4.80 9.61
C HIS A 126 0.80 5.56 9.61
N ILE A 127 1.36 5.75 8.41
CA ILE A 127 2.59 6.47 8.13
C ILE A 127 2.24 7.76 7.38
N TRP A 128 2.63 8.89 7.94
CA TRP A 128 2.55 10.22 7.31
C TRP A 128 3.91 10.57 6.72
N ILE A 129 3.92 10.99 5.46
CA ILE A 129 5.13 11.24 4.64
C ILE A 129 5.11 12.71 4.21
N ARG A 130 6.18 13.44 4.54
CA ARG A 130 6.34 14.88 4.26
C ARG A 130 7.20 15.15 3.04
#